data_AF-A0A251V4F2-F1
#
_entry.id   AF-A0A251V4F2-F1
#
_cell.length_a   1.000
_cell.length_b   1.000
_cell.length_c   1.000
_cell.angle_alpha   90.00
_cell.angle_beta   90.00
_cell.angle_gamma   90.00
#
_symmetry.space_group_name_H-M   'P 1'
#
loop_
_entity.id
_entity.type
_entity.pdbx_description
1 polymer ?
#
loop_
_entity_poly.entity_id
_entity_poly.type
_entity_poly.pdbx_seq_one_letter_code
_entity_poly.pdbx_strand_id
1 'polypeptide(L)'
;MSLTPTVNLNDQDQIAKSTTGEIHVIVGPMFAGKTTTLLHRIRSEATNGRNIALIKSSKDTRYAIDSVVTHDGTKHPCWPLSDLLSFKQKVGEEAYDKLDVIGIDEAQFFGDLYDFCCKAADHDGKTVIVAGLDGDYLG
;
A
#
# COMPACT_ATOMS: atom_id res chain seq x y z
N MET A 1 49.03 19.58 33.47
CA MET A 1 48.54 18.33 32.87
C MET A 1 47.05 18.28 33.10
N SER A 2 46.26 18.38 32.02
CA SER A 2 44.81 18.56 32.03
C SER A 2 44.08 17.22 32.20
N LEU A 3 42.89 17.29 32.81
CA LEU A 3 41.95 16.21 33.09
C LEU A 3 41.41 15.55 31.80
N THR A 4 41.24 14.23 31.84
CA THR A 4 40.58 13.37 30.83
C THR A 4 39.07 13.61 30.74
N PRO A 5 38.42 13.21 29.63
CA PRO A 5 37.49 12.10 29.77
C PRO A 5 37.61 11.05 28.65
N THR A 6 37.62 9.79 29.08
CA THR A 6 37.42 8.59 28.28
C THR A 6 36.01 8.58 27.69
N VAL A 7 35.89 8.41 26.38
CA VAL A 7 34.60 8.18 25.72
C VAL A 7 34.39 6.68 25.60
N ASN A 8 33.40 6.16 26.32
CA ASN A 8 32.90 4.80 26.17
C ASN A 8 31.88 4.82 25.02
N LEU A 9 32.26 4.30 23.86
CA LEU A 9 31.34 4.13 22.74
C LEU A 9 30.79 2.69 22.80
N ASN A 10 29.75 2.51 23.63
CA ASN A 10 28.78 1.45 23.41
C ASN A 10 27.77 1.97 22.37
N ASP A 11 28.21 2.11 21.13
CA ASP A 11 27.30 2.27 20.00
C ASP A 11 26.89 0.86 19.56
N GLN A 12 25.85 0.33 20.21
CA GLN A 12 24.96 -0.54 19.47
C GLN A 12 24.32 0.33 18.40
N ASP A 13 25.00 0.45 17.26
CA ASP A 13 24.37 0.81 16.00
C ASP A 13 23.29 -0.24 15.77
N GLN A 14 22.06 0.05 16.22
CA GLN A 14 20.89 -0.51 15.60
C GLN A 14 20.98 -0.06 14.15
N ILE A 15 21.44 -0.95 13.27
CA ILE A 15 21.31 -0.78 11.84
C ILE A 15 19.80 -0.63 11.62
N ALA A 16 19.34 0.63 11.52
CA ALA A 16 18.00 0.94 11.08
C ALA A 16 17.86 0.19 9.76
N LYS A 17 17.02 -0.85 9.75
CA LYS A 17 16.78 -1.65 8.57
C LYS A 17 16.29 -0.66 7.51
N SER A 18 17.14 -0.30 6.55
CA SER A 18 16.76 0.55 5.43
C SER A 18 15.82 -0.29 4.57
N THR A 19 14.55 -0.36 4.97
CA THR A 19 13.51 -0.99 4.17
C THR A 19 13.29 -0.07 2.99
N THR A 20 13.97 -0.35 1.88
CA THR A 20 13.65 0.25 0.60
C THR A 20 12.20 -0.08 0.30
N GLY A 21 11.36 0.94 0.06
CA GLY A 21 10.00 0.71 -0.40
C GLY A 21 9.99 -0.02 -1.72
N GLU A 22 8.84 -0.63 -2.04
CA GLU A 22 8.67 -1.41 -3.26
C GLU A 22 7.33 -1.07 -3.89
N ILE A 23 7.27 -1.06 -5.22
CA ILE A 23 6.02 -0.91 -5.97
C ILE A 23 5.85 -2.15 -6.87
N HIS A 24 4.77 -2.88 -6.66
CA HIS A 24 4.40 -4.05 -7.45
C HIS A 24 3.14 -3.72 -8.23
N VAL A 25 3.11 -4.01 -9.53
CA VAL A 25 1.99 -3.64 -10.40
C VAL A 25 1.38 -4.88 -11.04
N ILE A 26 0.06 -5.01 -10.92
CA ILE A 26 -0.78 -6.07 -11.51
C ILE A 26 -1.70 -5.39 -12.52
N VAL A 27 -1.37 -5.50 -13.81
CA VAL A 27 -2.13 -4.88 -14.90
C VAL A 27 -2.73 -5.91 -15.84
N GLY A 28 -3.74 -5.49 -16.60
CA GLY A 28 -4.42 -6.30 -17.60
C GLY A 28 -5.89 -5.90 -17.79
N PRO A 29 -6.58 -6.50 -18.77
CA PRO A 29 -7.95 -6.13 -19.11
C PRO A 29 -8.95 -6.49 -17.99
N MET A 30 -10.17 -5.98 -18.10
CA MET A 30 -11.28 -6.44 -17.25
C MET A 30 -11.40 -7.97 -17.30
N PHE A 31 -11.79 -8.58 -16.18
CA PHE A 31 -11.93 -10.05 -16.01
C PHE A 31 -10.62 -10.88 -16.03
N ALA A 32 -9.44 -10.26 -16.11
CA ALA A 32 -8.15 -10.95 -16.02
C ALA A 32 -7.75 -11.42 -14.60
N GLY A 33 -8.64 -11.32 -13.61
CA GLY A 33 -8.37 -11.79 -12.24
C GLY A 33 -7.45 -10.90 -11.39
N LYS A 34 -7.16 -9.66 -11.80
CA LYS A 34 -6.24 -8.74 -11.10
C LYS A 34 -6.55 -8.55 -9.61
N THR A 35 -7.82 -8.25 -9.29
CA THR A 35 -8.28 -8.06 -7.91
C THR A 35 -8.09 -9.33 -7.08
N THR A 36 -8.31 -10.51 -7.67
CA THR A 36 -8.03 -11.80 -7.02
C THR A 36 -6.55 -11.95 -6.71
N THR A 37 -5.66 -11.66 -7.68
CA THR A 37 -4.20 -11.68 -7.46
C THR A 37 -3.76 -10.70 -6.37
N LEU A 38 -4.26 -9.47 -6.39
CA LEU A 38 -4.00 -8.46 -5.35
C LEU A 38 -4.39 -8.98 -3.98
N LEU A 39 -5.60 -9.52 -3.83
CA LEU A 39 -6.10 -10.04 -2.56
C LEU A 39 -5.31 -11.24 -2.06
N HIS A 40 -4.92 -12.15 -2.95
CA HIS A 40 -4.04 -13.26 -2.58
C HIS A 40 -2.70 -12.75 -2.03
N ARG A 41 -2.10 -11.74 -2.68
CA ARG A 41 -0.85 -11.16 -2.20
C ARG A 41 -1.01 -10.45 -0.87
N ILE A 42 -2.03 -9.60 -0.72
CA ILE A 42 -2.32 -8.88 0.54
C ILE A 42 -2.56 -9.86 1.70
N ARG A 43 -3.32 -10.93 1.47
CA ARG A 43 -3.53 -11.99 2.48
C ARG A 43 -2.20 -12.67 2.86
N SER A 44 -1.34 -12.96 1.88
CA SER A 44 -0.04 -13.56 2.14
C SER A 44 0.87 -12.66 2.99
N GLU A 45 0.89 -11.37 2.73
CA GLU A 45 1.66 -10.41 3.53
C GLU A 45 1.12 -10.33 4.98
N ALA A 46 -0.21 -10.32 5.14
CA ALA A 46 -0.85 -10.36 6.46
C ALA A 46 -0.52 -11.65 7.23
N THR A 47 -0.54 -12.81 6.57
CA THR A 47 -0.15 -14.08 7.21
C THR A 47 1.32 -14.14 7.59
N ASN A 48 2.16 -13.33 6.94
CA ASN A 48 3.57 -13.16 7.30
C ASN A 48 3.77 -12.13 8.44
N GLY A 49 2.69 -11.67 9.07
CA GLY A 49 2.74 -10.76 10.22
C GLY A 49 2.91 -9.28 9.87
N ARG A 50 2.77 -8.91 8.58
CA ARG A 50 2.85 -7.51 8.14
C ARG A 50 1.51 -6.82 8.30
N ASN A 51 1.53 -5.56 8.72
CA ASN A 51 0.34 -4.72 8.82
C ASN A 51 -0.05 -4.25 7.42
N ILE A 52 -1.28 -4.57 7.00
CA ILE A 52 -1.77 -4.29 5.66
C ILE A 52 -2.91 -3.28 5.68
N ALA A 53 -3.05 -2.55 4.58
CA ALA A 53 -4.28 -1.83 4.24
C ALA A 53 -4.66 -2.12 2.79
N LEU A 54 -5.96 -2.24 2.53
CA LEU A 54 -6.52 -2.37 1.18
C LEU A 54 -7.36 -1.14 0.87
N ILE A 55 -7.12 -0.51 -0.26
CA ILE A 55 -7.81 0.67 -0.75
C ILE A 55 -8.56 0.29 -2.02
N LYS A 56 -9.79 0.77 -2.16
CA LYS A 56 -10.58 0.69 -3.40
C LYS A 56 -11.00 2.09 -3.80
N SER A 57 -10.99 2.38 -5.10
CA SER A 57 -11.56 3.64 -5.59
C SER A 57 -13.07 3.68 -5.37
N SER A 58 -13.57 4.73 -4.71
CA SER A 58 -15.01 4.99 -4.61
C SER A 58 -15.62 5.48 -5.93
N LYS A 59 -14.78 5.83 -6.91
CA LYS A 59 -15.20 6.17 -8.28
C LYS A 59 -15.59 4.92 -9.08
N ASP A 60 -15.21 3.72 -8.62
CA ASP A 60 -15.68 2.46 -9.18
C ASP A 60 -17.07 2.11 -8.63
N THR A 61 -18.12 2.39 -9.39
CA THR A 61 -19.52 2.15 -9.00
C THR A 61 -20.05 0.78 -9.47
N ARG A 62 -19.22 -0.05 -10.10
CA ARG A 62 -19.62 -1.35 -10.67
C ARG A 62 -19.84 -2.43 -9.60
N TYR A 63 -19.21 -2.29 -8.44
CA TYR A 63 -19.26 -3.24 -7.33
C TYR A 63 -19.47 -2.51 -5.99
N ALA A 64 -19.80 -3.22 -4.91
CA ALA A 64 -20.14 -2.63 -3.62
C ALA A 64 -19.05 -1.67 -3.08
N ILE A 65 -19.48 -0.52 -2.56
CA ILE A 65 -18.59 0.59 -2.16
C ILE A 65 -17.67 0.22 -0.99
N ASP A 66 -18.14 -0.60 -0.05
CA ASP A 66 -17.48 -0.82 1.24
C ASP A 66 -16.65 -2.12 1.31
N SER A 67 -16.51 -2.84 0.20
CA SER A 67 -15.75 -4.09 0.17
C SER A 67 -15.15 -4.35 -1.19
N VAL A 68 -13.91 -4.82 -1.22
CA VAL A 68 -13.39 -5.50 -2.42
C VAL A 68 -14.06 -6.87 -2.47
N VAL A 69 -14.90 -7.06 -3.49
CA VAL A 69 -15.62 -8.31 -3.76
C VAL A 69 -14.88 -9.05 -4.86
N THR A 70 -14.37 -10.23 -4.54
CA THR A 70 -13.90 -11.17 -5.57
C THR A 70 -15.09 -11.76 -6.31
N HIS A 71 -14.84 -12.25 -7.54
CA HIS A 71 -15.85 -12.98 -8.31
C HIS A 71 -16.43 -14.20 -7.54
N ASP A 72 -15.70 -14.74 -6.55
CA ASP A 72 -16.15 -15.83 -5.67
C ASP A 72 -17.03 -15.38 -4.47
N GLY A 73 -17.32 -14.08 -4.35
CA GLY A 73 -18.21 -13.53 -3.31
C GLY A 73 -17.53 -13.21 -1.97
N THR A 74 -16.21 -13.39 -1.85
CA THR A 74 -15.49 -13.03 -0.62
C THR A 74 -15.36 -11.50 -0.47
N LYS A 75 -15.74 -10.96 0.70
CA LYS A 75 -15.61 -9.53 1.03
C LYS A 75 -14.39 -9.28 1.89
N HIS A 76 -13.54 -8.33 1.48
CA HIS A 76 -12.45 -7.83 2.32
C HIS A 76 -12.73 -6.42 2.81
N PRO A 77 -12.50 -6.11 4.10
CA PRO A 77 -12.48 -4.74 4.59
C PRO A 77 -11.49 -3.93 3.77
N CYS A 78 -11.94 -2.78 3.27
CA CYS A 78 -11.11 -1.85 2.51
C CYS A 78 -11.47 -0.41 2.85
N TRP A 79 -10.59 0.51 2.46
CA TRP A 79 -10.81 1.95 2.53
C TRP A 79 -11.34 2.44 1.19
N PRO A 80 -12.63 2.80 1.06
CA PRO A 80 -13.12 3.48 -0.12
C PRO A 80 -12.61 4.92 -0.12
N LEU A 81 -11.91 5.30 -1.19
CA LEU A 81 -11.32 6.64 -1.37
C LEU A 81 -11.57 7.16 -2.78
N SER A 82 -11.77 8.47 -2.92
CA SER A 82 -11.72 9.15 -4.21
C SER A 82 -10.29 9.46 -4.64
N ASP A 83 -9.42 9.78 -3.67
CA ASP A 83 -8.06 10.28 -3.86
C ASP A 83 -7.12 9.66 -2.80
N LEU A 84 -5.99 9.10 -3.24
CA LEU A 84 -5.06 8.33 -2.40
C LEU A 84 -4.31 9.17 -1.39
N LEU A 85 -3.98 10.43 -1.73
CA LEU A 85 -3.24 11.32 -0.83
C LEU A 85 -4.02 11.67 0.44
N SER A 86 -5.35 11.48 0.44
CA SER A 86 -6.19 11.62 1.64
C SER A 86 -6.07 10.45 2.63
N PHE A 87 -5.49 9.32 2.20
CA PHE A 87 -5.48 8.08 2.97
C PHE A 87 -4.82 8.22 4.34
N LYS A 88 -3.62 8.81 4.40
CA LYS A 88 -2.86 9.00 5.66
C LYS A 88 -3.68 9.81 6.68
N GLN A 89 -4.34 10.88 6.24
CA GLN A 89 -5.20 11.67 7.11
C GLN A 89 -6.43 10.87 7.57
N LYS A 90 -7.05 10.09 6.68
CA LYS A 90 -8.27 9.33 6.98
C LYS A 90 -8.04 8.21 7.99
N VAL A 91 -6.89 7.54 7.93
CA VAL A 91 -6.54 6.46 8.88
C VAL A 91 -5.87 6.98 10.15
N GLY A 92 -5.31 8.19 10.10
CA GLY A 92 -4.51 8.78 11.17
C GLY A 92 -3.01 8.42 11.04
N GLU A 93 -2.14 9.37 11.39
CA GLU A 93 -0.68 9.24 11.19
C GLU A 93 -0.11 8.00 11.88
N GLU A 94 -0.42 7.79 13.16
CA GLU A 94 0.07 6.64 13.92
C GLU A 94 -0.37 5.30 13.33
N ALA A 95 -1.58 5.22 12.79
CA ALA A 95 -2.08 4.00 12.16
C ALA A 95 -1.41 3.78 10.81
N TYR A 96 -1.22 4.84 10.03
CA TYR A 96 -0.52 4.81 8.75
C TYR A 96 0.95 4.38 8.90
N ASP A 97 1.64 4.91 9.90
CA ASP A 97 3.06 4.64 10.11
C ASP A 97 3.31 3.17 10.49
N LYS A 98 2.33 2.50 11.12
CA LYS A 98 2.37 1.06 11.39
C LYS A 98 2.16 0.18 10.16
N LEU A 99 1.65 0.71 9.05
CA LEU A 99 1.41 -0.07 7.83
C LEU A 99 2.71 -0.41 7.13
N ASP A 100 2.87 -1.69 6.81
CA ASP A 100 3.98 -2.21 6.01
C ASP A 100 3.61 -2.32 4.52
N VAL A 101 2.34 -2.66 4.23
CA VAL A 101 1.85 -2.94 2.87
C VAL A 101 0.54 -2.21 2.59
N ILE A 102 0.45 -1.58 1.42
CA ILE A 102 -0.75 -0.91 0.94
C ILE A 102 -1.15 -1.50 -0.42
N GLY A 103 -2.29 -2.19 -0.44
CA GLY A 103 -2.93 -2.66 -1.67
C GLY A 103 -3.88 -1.63 -2.25
N ILE A 104 -3.84 -1.40 -3.56
CA ILE A 104 -4.70 -0.45 -4.26
C ILE A 104 -5.40 -1.19 -5.40
N ASP A 105 -6.72 -1.30 -5.31
CA ASP A 105 -7.56 -1.88 -6.37
C ASP A 105 -8.18 -0.78 -7.24
N GLU A 106 -8.39 -1.10 -8.52
CA GLU A 106 -8.96 -0.19 -9.52
C GLU A 106 -8.16 1.12 -9.67
N ALA A 107 -6.84 0.98 -9.70
CA ALA A 107 -5.88 2.07 -9.61
C ALA A 107 -6.03 3.13 -10.72
N GLN A 108 -6.56 2.75 -11.88
CA GLN A 108 -6.79 3.65 -13.01
C GLN A 108 -7.76 4.81 -12.68
N PHE A 109 -8.54 4.74 -11.60
CA PHE A 109 -9.43 5.81 -11.17
C PHE A 109 -8.76 6.87 -10.28
N PHE A 110 -7.52 6.65 -9.83
CA PHE A 110 -6.78 7.57 -8.98
C PHE A 110 -5.83 8.44 -9.80
N GLY A 111 -6.14 9.73 -9.93
CA GLY A 111 -5.28 10.70 -10.61
C GLY A 111 -4.00 11.03 -9.85
N ASP A 112 -3.95 10.74 -8.55
CA ASP A 112 -2.84 10.99 -7.64
C ASP A 112 -2.02 9.72 -7.32
N LEU A 113 -2.18 8.65 -8.11
CA LEU A 113 -1.49 7.37 -7.91
C LEU A 113 0.02 7.50 -7.90
N TYR A 114 0.59 8.25 -8.86
CA TYR A 114 2.03 8.44 -8.97
C TYR A 114 2.61 9.10 -7.70
N ASP A 115 2.04 10.25 -7.31
CA ASP A 115 2.50 11.00 -6.15
C ASP A 115 2.35 10.20 -4.86
N PHE A 116 1.25 9.45 -4.73
CA PHE A 116 1.05 8.54 -3.62
C PHE A 116 2.10 7.43 -3.58
N CYS A 117 2.39 6.79 -4.71
CA CYS A 117 3.39 5.72 -4.80
C CYS A 117 4.79 6.21 -4.44
N CYS A 118 5.23 7.34 -5.00
CA CYS A 118 6.52 7.95 -4.65
C CYS A 118 6.59 8.24 -3.15
N LYS A 119 5.56 8.87 -2.58
CA LYS A 119 5.54 9.15 -1.14
C LYS A 119 5.59 7.88 -0.29
N ALA A 120 4.68 6.94 -0.55
CA ALA A 120 4.54 5.73 0.26
C ALA A 120 5.77 4.82 0.15
N ALA A 121 6.34 4.64 -1.04
CA ALA A 121 7.49 3.76 -1.25
C ALA A 121 8.81 4.46 -0.94
N ASP A 122 9.10 5.60 -1.59
CA ASP A 122 10.43 6.22 -1.54
C ASP A 122 10.68 6.94 -0.20
N HIS A 123 9.64 7.56 0.37
CA HIS A 123 9.78 8.33 1.61
C HIS A 123 9.35 7.53 2.85
N ASP A 124 8.23 6.80 2.77
CA ASP A 124 7.66 6.12 3.93
C ASP A 124 8.07 4.63 4.01
N GLY A 125 8.85 4.12 3.05
CA GLY A 125 9.43 2.77 3.08
C GLY A 125 8.43 1.62 2.96
N LYS A 126 7.24 1.88 2.40
CA LYS A 126 6.14 0.90 2.33
C LYS A 126 6.21 0.05 1.06
N THR A 127 5.67 -1.15 1.13
CA THR A 127 5.36 -1.95 -0.07
C THR A 127 3.99 -1.53 -0.61
N VAL A 128 3.92 -1.04 -1.84
CA VAL A 128 2.67 -0.68 -2.52
C VAL A 128 2.38 -1.72 -3.59
N ILE A 129 1.19 -2.33 -3.57
CA ILE A 129 0.74 -3.31 -4.56
C ILE A 129 -0.46 -2.73 -5.29
N VAL A 130 -0.30 -2.46 -6.57
CA VAL A 130 -1.28 -1.74 -7.41
C VAL A 130 -1.94 -2.72 -8.37
N ALA A 131 -3.27 -2.72 -8.43
CA ALA A 131 -4.03 -3.45 -9.45
C ALA A 131 -4.88 -2.48 -10.27
N GLY A 132 -4.77 -2.54 -11.60
CA GLY A 132 -5.50 -1.62 -12.48
C GLY A 132 -5.54 -2.07 -13.93
N LEU A 133 -6.28 -1.35 -14.76
CA LEU A 133 -6.32 -1.59 -16.21
C LEU A 133 -5.02 -1.12 -16.88
N ASP A 134 -4.63 -1.81 -17.95
CA ASP A 134 -3.50 -1.46 -18.84
C ASP A 134 -3.90 -0.49 -19.96
N GLY A 135 -5.20 -0.35 -20.24
CA GLY A 135 -5.76 0.59 -21.21
C GLY A 135 -7.26 0.80 -20.99
N ASP A 136 -7.85 1.71 -21.76
CA ASP A 136 -9.30 1.91 -21.79
C ASP A 136 -9.95 1.10 -22.93
N TYR A 137 -11.25 1.29 -23.20
CA TYR A 137 -11.94 0.52 -24.23
C TYR A 137 -11.42 0.80 -25.67
N LEU A 138 -10.66 1.88 -25.87
CA LEU A 138 -10.14 2.30 -27.16
C LEU A 138 -8.76 1.70 -27.46
N GLY A 139 -8.09 1.10 -26.47
CA GLY A 139 -6.73 0.58 -26.60
C GLY A 139 -5.68 1.63 -26.25
#